data_AF-A0A317RGU7-F1
#
_entry.id   AF-A0A317RGU7-F1
#
_cell.length_a   1.000
_cell.length_b   1.000
_cell.length_c   1.000
_cell.angle_alpha   90.00
_cell.angle_beta   90.00
_cell.angle_gamma   90.00
#
_symmetry.space_group_name_H-M   'P 1'
#
loop_
_entity.id
_entity.type
_entity.pdbx_description
1 polymer ?
#
loop_
_entity_poly.entity_id
_entity_poly.type
_entity_poly.pdbx_seq_one_letter_code
_entity_poly.pdbx_strand_id
1 'polypeptide(L)'
;MPSAPALTRQHRTRLLQLWRSAGWPCQDGLEIDLLAAGLLERRETAEGHPFLRVTEAGVAWLAEARRAGLRRESAHDRLALAFARRQLLPAGRIVWRELALRAAVEGSTQDPGPAGGAAPEENVPQKMAAPAATLWSDEEAGAPTPAARRAARLWRVARPDLFSIRHTTVPAYLRPMVHEVKASRADLLSDLRHAAKRRAYQWLCEECYYVFPVGTAEPEELPPEFGVWVLHGSLDAEGEGGRFELLRPARHVRCTLPFDVWMALCRASPLGGGPAGAQAQLGAPPGGS
;
A
#
# COMPACT_ATOMS: atom_id res chain seq x y z
N MET A 1 -36.04 -21.32 21.83
CA MET A 1 -34.56 -21.33 21.79
C MET A 1 -34.12 -19.88 21.73
N PRO A 2 -33.34 -19.35 22.69
CA PRO A 2 -32.82 -18.00 22.58
C PRO A 2 -32.00 -17.86 21.29
N SER A 3 -32.14 -16.72 20.60
CA SER A 3 -31.34 -16.44 19.40
C SER A 3 -29.87 -16.38 19.77
N ALA A 4 -29.00 -17.00 18.98
CA ALA A 4 -27.55 -16.89 19.17
C ALA A 4 -27.12 -15.41 19.07
N PRO A 5 -26.18 -14.96 19.92
CA PRO A 5 -25.71 -13.58 19.91
C PRO A 5 -24.98 -13.24 18.60
N ALA A 6 -25.14 -11.99 18.14
CA ALA A 6 -24.47 -11.52 16.93
C ALA A 6 -22.99 -11.21 17.22
N LEU A 7 -22.11 -12.13 16.84
CA LEU A 7 -20.67 -12.01 17.11
C LEU A 7 -20.00 -10.96 16.21
N THR A 8 -19.15 -10.13 16.82
CA THR A 8 -18.47 -8.99 16.17
C THR A 8 -16.95 -9.16 16.13
N ARG A 9 -16.24 -8.18 15.53
CA ARG A 9 -14.76 -8.15 15.53
C ARG A 9 -14.15 -8.12 16.94
N GLN A 10 -14.84 -7.49 17.91
CA GLN A 10 -14.36 -7.41 19.30
C GLN A 10 -14.36 -8.79 19.96
N HIS A 11 -15.43 -9.58 19.76
CA HIS A 11 -15.50 -10.98 20.18
C HIS A 11 -14.34 -11.80 19.62
N ARG A 12 -13.99 -11.57 18.34
CA ARG A 12 -12.84 -12.21 17.70
C ARG A 12 -11.52 -11.86 18.36
N THR A 13 -11.29 -10.57 18.63
CA THR A 13 -10.07 -10.12 19.31
C THR A 13 -9.98 -10.73 20.70
N ARG A 14 -11.07 -10.75 21.48
CA ARG A 14 -11.12 -11.36 22.81
C ARG A 14 -10.83 -12.86 22.77
N LEU A 15 -11.45 -13.59 21.85
CA LEU A 15 -11.22 -15.02 21.68
C LEU A 15 -9.75 -15.34 21.31
N LEU A 16 -9.13 -14.50 20.46
CA LEU A 16 -7.70 -14.59 20.13
C LEU A 16 -6.77 -14.31 21.32
N GLN A 17 -7.15 -13.39 22.22
CA GLN A 17 -6.40 -13.12 23.45
C GLN A 17 -6.46 -14.33 24.39
N LEU A 18 -7.66 -14.93 24.56
CA LEU A 18 -7.84 -16.15 25.37
C LEU A 18 -7.07 -17.33 24.77
N TRP A 19 -7.09 -17.51 23.44
CA TRP A 19 -6.29 -18.54 22.75
C TRP A 19 -4.78 -18.44 22.99
N ARG A 20 -4.26 -17.20 23.12
CA ARG A 20 -2.83 -16.94 23.32
C ARG A 20 -2.41 -16.95 24.80
N SER A 21 -3.35 -17.02 25.72
CA SER A 21 -3.11 -16.90 27.16
C SER A 21 -3.57 -18.16 27.89
N ALA A 22 -3.36 -18.20 29.21
CA ALA A 22 -3.81 -19.30 30.06
C ALA A 22 -5.34 -19.31 30.32
N GLY A 23 -6.12 -18.44 29.66
CA GLY A 23 -7.59 -18.49 29.72
C GLY A 23 -8.22 -17.85 30.96
N TRP A 24 -7.56 -16.90 31.64
CA TRP A 24 -8.13 -16.28 32.84
C TRP A 24 -9.42 -15.48 32.53
N PRO A 25 -10.54 -15.71 33.26
CA PRO A 25 -11.81 -15.06 32.95
C PRO A 25 -11.80 -13.58 33.36
N CYS A 26 -12.29 -12.71 32.48
CA CYS A 26 -12.54 -11.29 32.78
C CYS A 26 -14.00 -11.06 33.21
N GLN A 27 -14.88 -12.03 32.98
CA GLN A 27 -16.32 -12.01 33.28
C GLN A 27 -17.06 -10.80 32.68
N ASP A 28 -16.69 -10.44 31.43
CA ASP A 28 -17.32 -9.33 30.70
C ASP A 28 -18.44 -9.82 29.74
N GLY A 29 -19.13 -8.86 29.12
CA GLY A 29 -20.20 -9.15 28.16
C GLY A 29 -19.74 -9.94 26.93
N LEU A 30 -18.49 -9.74 26.48
CA LEU A 30 -17.95 -10.47 25.33
C LEU A 30 -17.77 -11.96 25.67
N GLU A 31 -17.31 -12.28 26.88
CA GLU A 31 -17.19 -13.66 27.35
C GLU A 31 -18.55 -14.33 27.49
N ILE A 32 -19.57 -13.62 27.96
CA ILE A 32 -20.95 -14.12 28.02
C ILE A 32 -21.43 -14.54 26.63
N ASP A 33 -21.26 -13.67 25.63
CA ASP A 33 -21.69 -13.94 24.27
C ASP A 33 -20.89 -15.08 23.62
N LEU A 34 -19.58 -15.15 23.88
CA LEU A 34 -18.70 -16.23 23.39
C LEU A 34 -19.03 -17.58 24.03
N LEU A 35 -19.40 -17.61 25.31
CA LEU A 35 -19.87 -18.80 26.01
C LEU A 35 -21.25 -19.24 25.53
N ALA A 36 -22.18 -18.30 25.35
CA ALA A 36 -23.52 -18.57 24.81
C ALA A 36 -23.46 -19.09 23.38
N ALA A 37 -22.48 -18.63 22.59
CA ALA A 37 -22.21 -19.12 21.24
C ALA A 37 -21.40 -20.44 21.20
N GLY A 38 -20.99 -20.99 22.35
CA GLY A 38 -20.22 -22.24 22.44
C GLY A 38 -18.78 -22.14 21.90
N LEU A 39 -18.25 -20.93 21.71
CA LEU A 39 -16.87 -20.71 21.26
C LEU A 39 -15.86 -20.76 22.43
N LEU A 40 -16.37 -20.62 23.65
CA LEU A 40 -15.65 -20.81 24.91
C LEU A 40 -16.37 -21.87 25.75
N GLU A 41 -15.62 -22.47 26.67
CA GLU A 41 -16.16 -23.29 27.74
C GLU A 41 -15.47 -22.98 29.06
N ARG A 42 -16.20 -23.10 30.17
CA ARG A 42 -15.65 -22.96 31.52
C ARG A 42 -15.06 -24.29 31.98
N ARG A 43 -13.87 -24.23 32.56
CA ARG A 43 -13.15 -25.34 33.18
C ARG A 43 -12.61 -24.90 34.52
N GLU A 44 -12.23 -25.86 35.35
CA GLU A 44 -11.59 -25.62 36.64
C GLU A 44 -10.20 -26.25 36.62
N THR A 45 -9.23 -25.60 37.26
CA THR A 45 -7.93 -26.22 37.51
C THR A 45 -8.05 -27.31 38.56
N ALA A 46 -6.99 -28.10 38.76
CA ALA A 46 -6.94 -29.08 39.84
C ALA A 46 -7.08 -28.42 41.23
N GLU A 47 -6.72 -27.14 41.38
CA GLU A 47 -6.92 -26.36 42.60
C GLU A 47 -8.31 -25.68 42.68
N GLY A 48 -9.21 -25.93 41.72
CA GLY A 48 -10.58 -25.41 41.71
C GLY A 48 -10.73 -23.99 41.17
N HIS A 49 -9.71 -23.42 40.51
CA HIS A 49 -9.81 -22.08 39.94
C HIS A 49 -10.49 -22.12 38.55
N PRO A 50 -11.51 -21.28 38.30
CA PRO A 50 -12.18 -21.27 37.01
C PRO A 50 -11.32 -20.59 35.94
N PHE A 51 -11.23 -21.22 34.76
CA PHE A 51 -10.62 -20.65 33.56
C PHE A 51 -11.48 -20.94 32.32
N LEU A 52 -11.25 -20.18 31.26
CA LEU A 52 -11.91 -20.28 29.97
C LEU A 52 -11.00 -20.98 28.97
N ARG A 53 -11.50 -22.06 28.39
CA ARG A 53 -10.85 -22.75 27.27
C ARG A 53 -11.57 -22.40 25.98
N VAL A 54 -10.82 -22.13 24.93
CA VAL A 54 -11.36 -22.00 23.57
C VAL A 54 -11.75 -23.39 23.08
N THR A 55 -13.00 -23.55 22.63
CA THR A 55 -13.51 -24.83 22.10
C THR A 55 -13.02 -25.07 20.68
N GLU A 56 -13.17 -26.29 20.16
CA GLU A 56 -12.90 -26.60 18.74
C GLU A 56 -13.74 -25.72 17.80
N ALA A 57 -14.99 -25.41 18.16
CA ALA A 57 -15.81 -24.47 17.41
C ALA A 57 -15.22 -23.04 17.42
N GLY A 58 -14.69 -22.61 18.57
CA GLY A 58 -13.91 -21.37 18.70
C GLY A 58 -12.68 -21.34 17.79
N VAL A 59 -11.90 -22.43 17.76
CA VAL A 59 -10.74 -22.58 16.89
C VAL A 59 -11.14 -22.55 15.42
N ALA A 60 -12.18 -23.31 15.03
CA ALA A 60 -12.70 -23.33 13.67
C ALA A 60 -13.18 -21.94 13.22
N TRP A 61 -13.84 -21.19 14.10
CA TRP A 61 -14.27 -19.82 13.81
C TRP A 61 -13.09 -18.85 13.66
N LEU A 62 -12.05 -18.95 14.50
CA LEU A 62 -10.80 -18.20 14.33
C LEU A 62 -10.10 -18.54 13.01
N ALA A 63 -10.03 -19.83 12.68
CA ALA A 63 -9.44 -20.31 11.43
C ALA A 63 -10.23 -19.81 10.21
N GLU A 64 -11.56 -19.84 10.26
CA GLU A 64 -12.41 -19.34 9.19
C GLU A 64 -12.27 -17.83 9.01
N ALA A 65 -12.23 -17.08 10.11
CA ALA A 65 -11.98 -15.65 10.08
C ALA A 65 -10.58 -15.31 9.54
N ARG A 66 -9.59 -16.16 9.81
CA ARG A 66 -8.25 -16.07 9.23
C ARG A 66 -8.25 -16.37 7.74
N ARG A 67 -8.90 -17.46 7.29
CA ARG A 67 -9.08 -17.80 5.88
C ARG A 67 -9.85 -16.73 5.11
N ALA A 68 -10.91 -16.18 5.70
CA ALA A 68 -11.64 -15.05 5.12
C ALA A 68 -10.77 -13.79 5.03
N GLY A 69 -9.87 -13.56 5.98
CA GLY A 69 -8.85 -12.50 5.91
C GLY A 69 -7.82 -12.71 4.80
N LEU A 70 -7.37 -13.95 4.58
CA LEU A 70 -6.48 -14.32 3.48
C LEU A 70 -7.19 -14.21 2.12
N ARG A 71 -8.45 -14.65 2.03
CA ARG A 71 -9.32 -14.44 0.86
C ARG A 71 -9.64 -12.97 0.60
N ARG A 72 -9.47 -12.11 1.60
CA ARG A 72 -9.57 -10.65 1.49
C ARG A 72 -8.28 -10.01 0.98
N GLU A 73 -7.14 -10.70 0.91
CA GLU A 73 -6.06 -10.22 0.05
C GLU A 73 -6.59 -10.25 -1.37
N SER A 74 -6.72 -9.06 -1.96
CA SER A 74 -7.21 -8.95 -3.32
C SER A 74 -6.21 -9.60 -4.28
N ALA A 75 -6.65 -9.97 -5.49
CA ALA A 75 -5.72 -10.40 -6.53
C ALA A 75 -4.62 -9.35 -6.78
N HIS A 76 -4.98 -8.07 -6.61
CA HIS A 76 -4.06 -6.94 -6.61
C HIS A 76 -3.02 -7.01 -5.50
N ASP A 77 -3.43 -7.20 -4.25
CA ASP A 77 -2.50 -7.30 -3.11
C ASP A 77 -1.53 -8.47 -3.25
N ARG A 78 -2.04 -9.64 -3.70
CA ARG A 78 -1.19 -10.81 -3.96
C ARG A 78 -0.17 -10.52 -5.06
N LEU A 79 -0.60 -9.90 -6.16
CA LEU A 79 0.28 -9.53 -7.26
C LEU A 79 1.35 -8.53 -6.83
N ALA A 80 0.97 -7.48 -6.09
CA ALA A 80 1.90 -6.48 -5.57
C ALA A 80 2.94 -7.11 -4.64
N LEU A 81 2.51 -7.96 -3.71
CA LEU A 81 3.40 -8.59 -2.75
C LEU A 81 4.34 -9.60 -3.41
N ALA A 82 3.84 -10.40 -4.36
CA ALA A 82 4.66 -11.33 -5.14
C ALA A 82 5.71 -10.57 -5.97
N PHE A 83 5.32 -9.47 -6.64
CA PHE A 83 6.26 -8.65 -7.40
C PHE A 83 7.35 -8.06 -6.51
N ALA A 84 6.98 -7.48 -5.37
CA ALA A 84 7.94 -6.93 -4.41
C ALA A 84 8.94 -7.98 -3.91
N ARG A 85 8.44 -9.17 -3.53
CA ARG A 85 9.26 -10.27 -2.99
C ARG A 85 10.22 -10.88 -4.02
N ARG A 86 9.82 -10.94 -5.29
CA ARG A 86 10.60 -11.65 -6.32
C ARG A 86 11.45 -10.74 -7.19
N GLN A 87 11.07 -9.47 -7.36
CA GLN A 87 11.76 -8.54 -8.25
C GLN A 87 12.49 -7.42 -7.48
N LEU A 88 11.87 -6.84 -6.46
CA LEU A 88 12.40 -5.63 -5.82
C LEU A 88 13.32 -5.92 -4.64
N LEU A 89 12.88 -6.76 -3.70
CA LEU A 89 13.66 -7.12 -2.51
C LEU A 89 14.96 -7.87 -2.86
N PRO A 90 14.97 -8.86 -3.78
CA PRO A 90 16.21 -9.54 -4.19
C PRO A 90 17.19 -8.61 -4.91
N ALA A 91 16.69 -7.54 -5.54
CA ALA A 91 17.52 -6.49 -6.14
C ALA A 91 18.14 -5.52 -5.09
N GLY A 92 18.02 -5.82 -3.79
CA GLY A 92 18.58 -5.03 -2.70
C GLY A 92 17.87 -3.69 -2.48
N ARG A 93 16.60 -3.59 -2.91
CA ARG A 93 15.80 -2.36 -2.76
C ARG A 93 15.02 -2.38 -1.46
N ILE A 94 14.85 -1.20 -0.87
CA ILE A 94 13.91 -0.97 0.22
C ILE A 94 12.55 -0.64 -0.41
N VAL A 95 11.49 -1.32 0.02
CA VAL A 95 10.17 -1.25 -0.63
C VAL A 95 9.11 -0.86 0.40
N TRP A 96 8.23 0.06 0.05
CA TRP A 96 7.04 0.41 0.82
C TRP A 96 5.80 0.12 -0.03
N ARG A 97 4.74 -0.34 0.65
CA ARG A 97 3.42 -0.52 0.04
C ARG A 97 2.52 0.65 0.38
N GLU A 98 1.69 1.06 -0.56
CA GLU A 98 0.56 1.96 -0.30
C GLU A 98 0.97 3.29 0.39
N LEU A 99 2.16 3.79 0.06
CA LEU A 99 2.78 4.92 0.78
C LEU A 99 2.18 6.24 0.32
N ALA A 100 1.55 6.99 1.23
CA ALA A 100 1.04 8.32 0.92
C ALA A 100 2.18 9.35 0.84
N LEU A 101 2.40 9.87 -0.37
CA LEU A 101 3.45 10.83 -0.72
C LEU A 101 2.84 12.10 -1.27
N ARG A 102 3.46 13.26 -1.00
CA ARG A 102 3.06 14.52 -1.63
C ARG A 102 3.85 14.68 -2.91
N ALA A 103 3.16 14.96 -4.01
CA ALA A 103 3.74 15.21 -5.31
C ALA A 103 3.34 16.59 -5.81
N ALA A 104 4.30 17.32 -6.38
CA ALA A 104 4.01 18.59 -7.03
C ALA A 104 3.76 18.35 -8.53
N VAL A 105 2.54 18.64 -8.97
CA VAL A 105 2.14 18.52 -10.38
C VAL A 105 1.96 19.91 -10.96
N GLU A 106 2.43 20.13 -12.19
CA GLU A 106 2.12 21.37 -12.92
C GLU A 106 0.61 21.42 -13.18
N GLY A 107 -0.04 22.50 -12.74
CA GLY A 107 -1.47 22.65 -12.92
C GLY A 107 -1.81 22.80 -14.40
N SER A 108 -2.43 21.78 -14.99
CA SER A 108 -3.19 21.96 -16.24
C SER A 108 -4.61 22.35 -15.87
N THR A 109 -5.15 23.37 -16.53
CA THR A 109 -6.53 23.92 -16.39
C THR A 109 -7.65 22.94 -16.78
N GLN A 110 -7.36 21.65 -16.92
CA GLN A 110 -8.31 20.60 -17.26
C GLN A 110 -8.20 19.45 -16.25
N ASP A 111 -8.90 19.60 -15.12
CA ASP A 111 -9.51 18.47 -14.39
C ASP A 111 -10.54 19.05 -13.40
N PRO A 112 -11.84 18.74 -13.51
CA PRO A 112 -12.79 19.06 -12.45
C PRO A 112 -12.52 18.08 -11.29
N GLY A 113 -12.14 18.63 -10.13
CA GLY A 113 -11.92 17.82 -8.92
C GLY A 113 -13.17 17.01 -8.52
N PRO A 114 -13.02 15.99 -7.66
CA PRO A 114 -14.16 15.20 -7.22
C PRO A 114 -15.11 16.08 -6.38
N ALA A 115 -16.34 16.22 -6.86
CA ALA A 115 -17.43 16.85 -6.12
C ALA A 115 -17.77 16.00 -4.90
N GLY A 116 -17.77 16.63 -3.72
CA GLY A 116 -18.23 16.03 -2.47
C GLY A 116 -18.52 17.09 -1.42
N GLY A 117 -19.80 17.50 -1.32
CA GLY A 117 -20.38 18.20 -0.16
C GLY A 117 -21.03 19.56 -0.46
N ALA A 118 -22.34 19.57 -0.74
CA ALA A 118 -23.24 20.74 -0.66
C ALA A 118 -23.44 21.16 0.82
N ALA A 119 -23.76 22.38 1.26
CA ALA A 119 -24.33 23.63 0.72
C ALA A 119 -24.08 24.78 1.78
N PRO A 120 -24.62 26.01 1.70
CA PRO A 120 -25.35 26.67 0.62
C PRO A 120 -24.74 28.01 0.15
N GLU A 121 -25.28 28.49 -0.96
CA GLU A 121 -25.07 29.80 -1.55
C GLU A 121 -25.39 30.93 -0.57
N GLU A 122 -24.54 31.96 -0.51
CA GLU A 122 -25.00 33.36 -0.42
C GLU A 122 -23.88 34.35 -0.80
N ASN A 123 -24.16 35.06 -1.89
CA ASN A 123 -23.76 36.40 -2.28
C ASN A 123 -22.28 36.77 -2.55
N VAL A 124 -22.02 36.99 -3.84
CA VAL A 124 -20.84 37.65 -4.42
C VAL A 124 -20.88 39.16 -4.09
N PRO A 125 -19.72 39.80 -3.92
CA PRO A 125 -19.48 40.98 -4.74
C PRO A 125 -18.24 40.83 -5.61
N GLN A 126 -18.48 41.22 -6.85
CA GLN A 126 -17.57 41.25 -7.97
C GLN A 126 -16.48 42.30 -7.72
N LYS A 127 -15.26 41.95 -8.15
CA LYS A 127 -14.31 42.78 -8.90
C LYS A 127 -13.08 43.34 -8.16
N MET A 128 -12.00 43.32 -8.95
CA MET A 128 -10.75 44.11 -8.91
C MET A 128 -9.61 43.44 -8.14
N ALA A 129 -8.42 43.24 -8.69
CA ALA A 129 -7.87 43.56 -10.00
C ALA A 129 -6.63 42.66 -10.23
N ALA A 130 -6.35 42.31 -11.48
CA ALA A 130 -5.04 41.82 -11.87
C ALA A 130 -3.97 42.88 -11.56
N PRO A 131 -2.78 42.53 -11.05
CA PRO A 131 -1.66 43.43 -11.16
C PRO A 131 -1.16 43.41 -12.61
N ALA A 132 -1.08 44.63 -13.14
CA ALA A 132 -0.67 45.00 -14.48
C ALA A 132 0.57 44.24 -14.97
N ALA A 133 0.47 43.77 -16.20
CA ALA A 133 1.62 43.52 -17.05
C ALA A 133 2.50 44.78 -17.07
N THR A 134 3.75 44.62 -16.67
CA THR A 134 4.77 45.67 -16.77
C THR A 134 4.97 45.99 -18.25
N LEU A 135 4.71 47.25 -18.60
CA LEU A 135 4.56 47.79 -19.95
C LEU A 135 5.92 48.13 -20.59
N TRP A 136 6.92 47.25 -20.43
CA TRP A 136 8.27 47.40 -21.00
C TRP A 136 8.68 46.02 -21.49
N SER A 137 8.30 45.71 -22.73
CA SER A 137 8.73 44.52 -23.44
C SER A 137 10.06 44.81 -24.14
N ASP A 138 11.12 44.13 -23.69
CA ASP A 138 12.12 43.61 -24.61
C ASP A 138 11.90 42.10 -24.72
N GLU A 139 11.76 41.67 -25.96
CA GLU A 139 11.61 40.29 -26.40
C GLU A 139 12.83 39.45 -26.00
N GLU A 140 12.68 38.66 -24.96
CA GLU A 140 12.98 37.23 -25.05
C GLU A 140 11.82 36.52 -24.36
N ALA A 141 11.03 35.76 -25.11
CA ALA A 141 10.03 34.85 -24.55
C ALA A 141 10.75 33.69 -23.84
N GLY A 142 11.44 34.02 -22.75
CA GLY A 142 12.15 33.09 -21.90
C GLY A 142 11.16 32.28 -21.09
N ALA A 143 11.29 30.96 -21.15
CA ALA A 143 10.50 30.03 -20.35
C ALA A 143 10.38 30.52 -18.88
N PRO A 144 9.21 30.37 -18.23
CA PRO A 144 8.95 30.91 -16.90
C PRO A 144 10.07 30.59 -15.92
N THR A 145 10.44 31.50 -15.00
CA THR A 145 11.57 31.25 -14.09
C THR A 145 11.34 30.00 -13.22
N PRO A 146 12.38 29.28 -12.76
CA PRO A 146 12.22 28.12 -11.89
C PRO A 146 11.44 28.40 -10.60
N ALA A 147 11.51 29.64 -10.08
CA ALA A 147 10.73 30.09 -8.94
C ALA A 147 9.23 30.24 -9.27
N ALA A 148 8.91 30.85 -10.43
CA ALA A 148 7.52 30.96 -10.90
C ALA A 148 6.89 29.59 -11.19
N ARG A 149 7.65 28.67 -11.80
CA ARG A 149 7.22 27.27 -12.00
C ARG A 149 7.01 26.51 -10.69
N ARG A 150 7.78 26.83 -9.63
CA ARG A 150 7.58 26.25 -8.30
C ARG A 150 6.32 26.78 -7.63
N ALA A 151 6.03 28.07 -7.77
CA ALA A 151 4.82 28.69 -7.22
C ALA A 151 3.53 28.20 -7.91
N ALA A 152 3.59 27.87 -9.20
CA ALA A 152 2.45 27.36 -9.97
C ALA A 152 2.13 25.86 -9.74
N ARG A 153 2.83 25.18 -8.81
CA ARG A 153 2.63 23.74 -8.56
C ARG A 153 1.39 23.48 -7.73
N LEU A 154 0.54 22.58 -8.22
CA LEU A 154 -0.54 21.99 -7.44
C LEU A 154 -0.01 20.78 -6.68
N TRP A 155 -0.15 20.79 -5.36
CA TRP A 155 0.22 19.65 -4.51
C TRP A 155 -0.88 18.60 -4.52
N ARG A 156 -0.52 17.35 -4.78
CA ARG A 156 -1.43 16.20 -4.75
C ARG A 156 -0.86 15.12 -3.83
N VAL A 157 -1.75 14.41 -3.15
CA VAL A 157 -1.38 13.18 -2.46
C VAL A 157 -1.41 12.04 -3.48
N ALA A 158 -0.27 11.37 -3.63
CA ALA A 158 -0.07 10.20 -4.46
C ALA A 158 0.13 8.99 -3.55
N ARG A 159 -0.40 7.84 -3.94
CA ARG A 159 -0.31 6.60 -3.17
C ARG A 159 0.01 5.44 -4.11
N PRO A 160 1.28 5.32 -4.55
CA PRO A 160 1.70 4.20 -5.38
C PRO A 160 1.52 2.87 -4.65
N ASP A 161 1.13 1.82 -5.40
CA ASP A 161 0.99 0.47 -4.85
C ASP A 161 2.31 -0.02 -4.25
N LEU A 162 3.41 0.17 -4.99
CA LEU A 162 4.77 -0.08 -4.53
C LEU A 162 5.68 1.13 -4.83
N PHE A 163 6.32 1.65 -3.78
CA PHE A 163 7.40 2.61 -3.89
C PHE A 163 8.70 1.96 -3.44
N SER A 164 9.80 2.12 -4.17
CA SER A 164 11.07 1.54 -3.75
C SER A 164 12.26 2.42 -4.05
N ILE A 165 13.32 2.29 -3.23
CA ILE A 165 14.62 2.94 -3.43
C ILE A 165 15.74 1.92 -3.29
N ARG A 166 16.91 2.19 -3.85
CA ARG A 166 18.13 1.41 -3.58
C ARG A 166 18.57 1.62 -2.13
N HIS A 167 19.08 0.56 -1.51
CA HIS A 167 19.76 0.67 -0.24
C HIS A 167 21.16 1.28 -0.44
N THR A 168 21.31 2.56 -0.13
CA THR A 168 22.55 3.32 -0.33
C THR A 168 22.66 4.45 0.70
N THR A 169 23.89 4.88 0.99
CA THR A 169 24.19 6.02 1.87
C THR A 169 24.31 7.34 1.11
N VAL A 170 24.26 7.31 -0.22
CA VAL A 170 24.39 8.51 -1.07
C VAL A 170 23.03 8.89 -1.66
N PRO A 171 22.45 10.05 -1.30
CA PRO A 171 21.11 10.45 -1.77
C PRO A 171 20.92 10.43 -3.29
N ALA A 172 21.95 10.77 -4.06
CA ALA A 172 21.89 10.79 -5.52
C ALA A 172 21.76 9.38 -6.16
N TYR A 173 21.99 8.30 -5.40
CA TYR A 173 21.98 6.93 -5.89
C TYR A 173 20.72 6.14 -5.52
N LEU A 174 19.73 6.80 -4.89
CA LEU A 174 18.50 6.14 -4.43
C LEU A 174 17.69 5.50 -5.54
N ARG A 175 17.78 6.02 -6.77
CA ARG A 175 17.05 5.52 -7.94
C ARG A 175 15.58 5.18 -7.63
N PRO A 176 14.75 6.13 -7.12
CA PRO A 176 13.38 5.85 -6.72
C PRO A 176 12.54 5.28 -7.87
N MET A 177 11.70 4.30 -7.57
CA MET A 177 10.84 3.62 -8.55
C MET A 177 9.42 3.49 -8.02
N VAL A 178 8.44 3.68 -8.90
CA VAL A 178 7.02 3.38 -8.65
C VAL A 178 6.61 2.18 -9.49
N HIS A 179 5.90 1.24 -8.87
CA HIS A 179 5.21 0.17 -9.60
C HIS A 179 3.74 0.23 -9.23
N GLU A 180 2.91 0.54 -10.23
CA GLU A 180 1.46 0.55 -10.12
C GLU A 180 0.94 -0.80 -10.63
N VAL A 181 0.27 -1.52 -9.75
CA VAL A 181 -0.22 -2.89 -9.97
C VAL A 181 -1.67 -2.81 -10.45
N LYS A 182 -2.02 -3.66 -11.41
CA LYS A 182 -3.40 -3.76 -11.92
C LYS A 182 -3.80 -5.22 -12.04
N ALA A 183 -4.86 -5.61 -11.33
CA ALA A 183 -5.33 -6.99 -11.31
C ALA A 183 -6.21 -7.35 -12.52
N SER A 184 -6.71 -6.36 -13.25
CA SER A 184 -7.60 -6.56 -14.40
C SER A 184 -7.47 -5.46 -15.45
N ARG A 185 -7.95 -5.73 -16.66
CA ARG A 185 -7.99 -4.75 -17.76
C ARG A 185 -8.86 -3.54 -17.43
N ALA A 186 -9.99 -3.75 -16.76
CA ALA A 186 -10.89 -2.67 -16.36
C ALA A 186 -10.21 -1.71 -15.36
N ASP A 187 -9.47 -2.27 -14.40
CA ASP A 187 -8.68 -1.51 -13.43
C ASP A 187 -7.56 -0.71 -14.12
N LEU A 188 -6.81 -1.34 -15.02
CA LEU A 188 -5.79 -0.67 -15.83
C LEU A 188 -6.37 0.50 -16.65
N LEU A 189 -7.44 0.27 -17.40
CA LEU A 189 -8.07 1.31 -18.21
C LEU A 189 -8.64 2.44 -17.35
N SER A 190 -9.13 2.14 -16.15
CA SER A 190 -9.56 3.15 -15.19
C SER A 190 -8.40 4.04 -14.75
N ASP A 191 -7.26 3.44 -14.44
CA ASP A 191 -6.08 4.20 -14.06
C ASP A 191 -5.53 5.06 -15.22
N LEU A 192 -5.53 4.52 -16.43
CA LEU A 192 -5.07 5.22 -17.64
C LEU A 192 -5.91 6.47 -17.98
N ARG A 193 -7.15 6.60 -17.47
CA ARG A 193 -7.93 7.85 -17.58
C ARG A 193 -7.38 8.99 -16.71
N HIS A 194 -6.63 8.71 -15.64
CA HIS A 194 -6.23 9.70 -14.65
C HIS A 194 -4.81 10.26 -14.92
N ALA A 195 -4.69 11.17 -15.90
CA ALA A 195 -3.40 11.75 -16.29
C ALA A 195 -2.66 12.45 -15.13
N ALA A 196 -3.39 13.17 -14.27
CA ALA A 196 -2.80 13.85 -13.12
C ALA A 196 -2.17 12.87 -12.11
N LYS A 197 -2.73 11.67 -11.95
CA LYS A 197 -2.18 10.62 -11.06
C LYS A 197 -0.84 10.13 -11.59
N ARG A 198 -0.77 9.85 -12.89
CA ARG A 198 0.46 9.44 -13.58
C ARG A 198 1.57 10.49 -13.50
N ARG A 199 1.22 11.78 -13.70
CA ARG A 199 2.17 12.89 -13.53
C ARG A 199 2.72 12.98 -12.11
N ALA A 200 1.88 12.74 -11.10
CA ALA A 200 2.33 12.71 -9.70
C ALA A 200 3.36 11.60 -9.44
N TYR A 201 3.17 10.42 -10.04
CA TYR A 201 4.15 9.33 -9.94
C TYR A 201 5.45 9.63 -10.66
N GLN A 202 5.39 10.17 -11.88
CA GLN A 202 6.58 10.59 -12.64
C GLN A 202 7.40 11.65 -11.90
N TRP A 203 6.77 12.49 -11.08
CA TRP A 203 7.49 13.46 -10.25
C TRP A 203 8.22 12.79 -9.07
N LEU A 204 7.67 11.70 -8.52
CA LEU A 204 8.18 11.03 -7.32
C LEU A 204 9.29 10.01 -7.60
N CYS A 205 9.49 9.59 -8.84
CA CYS A 205 10.40 8.50 -9.16
C CYS A 205 11.21 8.77 -10.43
N GLU A 206 12.27 7.99 -10.61
CA GLU A 206 13.05 8.02 -11.84
C GLU A 206 12.46 7.13 -12.94
N GLU A 207 11.78 6.07 -12.54
CA GLU A 207 11.19 5.06 -13.42
C GLU A 207 9.85 4.61 -12.83
N CYS A 208 8.80 4.63 -13.65
CA CYS A 208 7.46 4.23 -13.27
C CYS A 208 7.00 3.05 -14.13
N TYR A 209 6.47 2.02 -13.48
CA TYR A 209 6.07 0.77 -14.13
C TYR A 209 4.61 0.46 -13.88
N TYR A 210 3.97 -0.19 -14.86
CA TYR A 210 2.75 -0.96 -14.65
C TYR A 210 3.07 -2.45 -14.52
N VAL A 211 2.38 -3.13 -13.61
CA VAL A 211 2.52 -4.57 -13.38
C VAL A 211 1.15 -5.23 -13.44
N PHE A 212 0.97 -6.21 -14.34
CA PHE A 212 -0.32 -6.90 -14.50
C PHE A 212 -0.19 -8.33 -15.04
N PRO A 213 -1.22 -9.19 -14.96
CA PRO A 213 -1.22 -10.51 -15.58
C PRO A 213 -1.17 -10.46 -17.11
N VAL A 214 -0.61 -11.50 -17.73
CA VAL A 214 -0.60 -11.66 -19.19
C VAL A 214 -2.02 -11.59 -19.78
N GLY A 215 -2.16 -10.94 -20.94
CA GLY A 215 -3.46 -10.70 -21.58
C GLY A 215 -4.26 -9.51 -21.02
N THR A 216 -3.72 -8.78 -20.03
CA THR A 216 -4.38 -7.55 -19.52
C THR A 216 -4.32 -6.40 -20.53
N ALA A 217 -3.13 -6.15 -21.08
CA ALA A 217 -2.88 -5.17 -22.13
C ALA A 217 -1.55 -5.45 -22.83
N GLU A 218 -1.46 -5.01 -24.08
CA GLU A 218 -0.19 -4.96 -24.82
C GLU A 218 0.60 -3.70 -24.43
N PRO A 219 1.95 -3.72 -24.46
CA PRO A 219 2.76 -2.56 -24.10
C PRO A 219 2.41 -1.27 -24.85
N GLU A 220 2.02 -1.38 -26.12
CA GLU A 220 1.67 -0.28 -27.02
C GLU A 220 0.38 0.45 -26.58
N GLU A 221 -0.47 -0.20 -25.78
CA GLU A 221 -1.67 0.43 -25.21
C GLU A 221 -1.34 1.40 -24.07
N LEU A 222 -0.14 1.32 -23.49
CA LEU A 222 0.31 2.17 -22.38
C LEU A 222 1.22 3.31 -22.86
N PRO A 223 1.17 4.48 -22.21
CA PRO A 223 2.04 5.60 -22.59
C PRO A 223 3.53 5.19 -22.57
N PRO A 224 4.31 5.60 -23.58
CA PRO A 224 5.65 5.05 -23.85
C PRO A 224 6.67 5.34 -22.76
N GLU A 225 6.43 6.33 -21.90
CA GLU A 225 7.26 6.62 -20.73
C GLU A 225 7.22 5.52 -19.64
N PHE A 226 6.16 4.71 -19.58
CA PHE A 226 5.96 3.72 -18.53
C PHE A 226 6.54 2.37 -18.95
N GLY A 227 7.23 1.74 -18.01
CA GLY A 227 7.67 0.37 -18.16
C GLY A 227 6.53 -0.61 -17.93
N VAL A 228 6.66 -1.80 -18.48
CA VAL A 228 5.61 -2.82 -18.47
C VAL A 228 6.19 -4.14 -18.00
N TRP A 229 5.67 -4.61 -16.87
CA TRP A 229 5.91 -5.94 -16.34
C TRP A 229 4.65 -6.79 -16.47
N VAL A 230 4.84 -8.03 -16.92
CA VAL A 230 3.77 -9.00 -17.08
C VAL A 230 4.02 -10.23 -16.22
N LEU A 231 2.98 -10.72 -15.56
CA LEU A 231 2.99 -12.02 -14.90
C LEU A 231 2.45 -13.09 -15.86
N HIS A 232 3.29 -14.06 -16.20
CA HIS A 232 2.90 -15.28 -16.91
C HIS A 232 2.46 -16.35 -15.90
N GLY A 233 1.31 -16.99 -16.15
CA GLY A 233 0.70 -17.94 -15.21
C GLY A 233 -0.11 -17.25 -14.11
N SER A 234 -0.50 -18.01 -13.09
CA SER A 234 -1.29 -17.52 -11.95
C SER A 234 -0.51 -17.60 -10.64
N LEU A 235 -0.89 -16.73 -9.70
CA LEU A 235 -0.44 -16.80 -8.32
C LEU A 235 -1.39 -17.67 -7.50
N ASP A 236 -0.84 -18.52 -6.65
CA ASP A 236 -1.60 -19.22 -5.62
C ASP A 236 -1.92 -18.29 -4.42
N ALA A 237 -2.48 -18.86 -3.34
CA ALA A 237 -2.86 -18.10 -2.16
C ALA A 237 -1.65 -17.57 -1.38
N GLU A 238 -0.53 -18.27 -1.46
CA GLU A 238 0.76 -17.93 -0.83
C GLU A 238 1.51 -16.86 -1.64
N GLY A 239 1.04 -16.57 -2.85
CA GLY A 239 1.68 -15.63 -3.76
C GLY A 239 2.92 -16.24 -4.41
N GLU A 240 2.93 -17.55 -4.59
CA GLU A 240 3.90 -18.35 -5.34
C GLU A 240 3.33 -18.72 -6.73
N GLY A 241 4.19 -19.27 -7.59
CA GLY A 241 3.82 -19.60 -8.98
C GLY A 241 3.87 -18.42 -9.95
N GLY A 242 3.81 -18.72 -11.24
CA GLY A 242 3.98 -17.76 -12.33
C GLY A 242 5.38 -17.11 -12.42
N ARG A 243 5.65 -16.42 -13.54
CA ARG A 243 6.93 -15.76 -13.82
C ARG A 243 6.69 -14.31 -14.23
N PHE A 244 7.42 -13.38 -13.64
CA PHE A 244 7.44 -11.99 -14.08
C PHE A 244 8.40 -11.82 -15.27
N GLU A 245 7.94 -11.11 -16.29
CA GLU A 245 8.71 -10.73 -17.47
C GLU A 245 8.61 -9.22 -17.70
N LEU A 246 9.73 -8.59 -17.99
CA LEU A 246 9.78 -7.19 -18.38
C LEU A 246 9.62 -7.08 -19.89
N LEU A 247 8.46 -6.62 -20.34
CA LEU A 247 8.18 -6.46 -21.77
C LEU A 247 8.74 -5.14 -22.31
N ARG A 248 8.72 -4.08 -21.49
CA ARG A 248 9.23 -2.76 -21.89
C ARG A 248 9.88 -2.03 -20.72
N PRO A 249 11.13 -1.55 -20.83
CA PRO A 249 11.73 -0.72 -19.79
C PRO A 249 11.01 0.63 -19.68
N ALA A 250 10.97 1.18 -18.46
CA ALA A 250 10.46 2.54 -18.25
C ALA A 250 11.47 3.58 -18.77
N ARG A 251 10.97 4.75 -19.17
CA ARG A 251 11.85 5.89 -19.45
C ARG A 251 12.49 6.35 -18.15
N HIS A 252 13.82 6.43 -18.17
CA HIS A 252 14.59 6.96 -17.07
C HIS A 252 14.60 8.49 -17.07
N VAL A 253 14.16 9.11 -15.98
CA VAL A 253 14.26 10.56 -15.74
C VAL A 253 14.88 10.78 -14.38
N ARG A 254 15.94 11.60 -14.26
CA ARG A 254 16.52 11.88 -12.94
C ARG A 254 15.51 12.58 -12.03
N CYS A 255 15.40 12.10 -10.80
CA CYS A 255 14.53 12.65 -9.77
C CYS A 255 15.33 12.81 -8.47
N THR A 256 15.14 13.95 -7.80
CA THR A 256 15.65 14.17 -6.44
C THR A 256 14.47 14.20 -5.49
N LEU A 257 14.49 13.31 -4.49
CA LEU A 257 13.40 13.25 -3.50
C LEU A 257 13.44 14.48 -2.58
N PRO A 258 12.33 15.22 -2.45
CA PRO A 258 12.25 16.34 -1.53
C PRO A 258 12.15 15.87 -0.08
N PHE A 259 12.45 16.78 0.85
CA PHE A 259 12.56 16.45 2.28
C PHE A 259 11.28 15.89 2.89
N ASP A 260 10.10 16.33 2.44
CA ASP A 260 8.81 15.80 2.90
C ASP A 260 8.59 14.33 2.52
N VAL A 261 9.09 13.91 1.34
CA VAL A 261 9.12 12.50 0.94
C VAL A 261 10.06 11.70 1.83
N TRP A 262 11.25 12.21 2.15
CA TRP A 262 12.15 11.58 3.11
C TRP A 262 11.48 11.36 4.46
N MET A 263 10.81 12.38 4.98
CA MET A 263 10.08 12.27 6.24
C MET A 263 8.94 11.25 6.18
N ALA A 264 8.30 11.07 5.03
CA ALA A 264 7.29 10.03 4.84
C ALA A 264 7.92 8.62 4.85
N LEU A 265 9.07 8.43 4.18
CA LEU A 265 9.81 7.17 4.18
C LEU A 265 10.29 6.79 5.58
N CYS A 266 10.82 7.73 6.35
CA CYS A 266 11.30 7.48 7.72
C CYS A 266 10.19 7.09 8.70
N ARG A 267 8.95 7.57 8.49
CA ARG A 267 7.80 7.22 9.34
C ARG A 267 7.18 5.88 8.99
N ALA A 268 7.36 5.41 7.76
CA ALA A 268 6.71 4.21 7.25
C ALA A 268 7.61 2.99 7.40
N SER A 269 7.06 1.88 7.88
CA SER A 269 7.77 0.60 7.91
C SER A 269 7.88 0.03 6.49
N PRO A 270 9.09 -0.18 5.95
CA PRO A 270 9.25 -0.87 4.68
C PRO A 270 8.81 -2.33 4.82
N LEU A 271 8.52 -2.97 3.69
CA LEU A 271 8.33 -4.42 3.64
C LEU A 271 9.60 -5.09 4.14
N GLY A 272 9.43 -5.96 5.13
CA GLY A 272 10.51 -6.83 5.57
C GLY A 272 10.97 -7.70 4.41
N GLY A 273 12.26 -7.71 4.13
CA GLY A 273 12.88 -8.86 3.48
C GLY A 273 12.51 -10.09 4.32
N GLY A 274 12.14 -11.20 3.68
CA GLY A 274 12.07 -12.49 4.37
C GLY A 274 13.34 -12.67 5.22
N PRO A 275 13.24 -13.39 6.36
CA PRO A 275 14.17 -13.26 7.47
C PRO A 275 15.60 -13.15 6.95
N ALA A 276 16.19 -11.95 7.07
CA ALA A 276 17.64 -11.79 7.02
C ALA A 276 18.17 -12.89 7.91
N GLY A 277 18.89 -13.85 7.30
CA GLY A 277 19.04 -15.22 7.78
C GLY A 277 18.94 -15.28 9.29
N ALA A 278 17.92 -15.98 9.80
CA ALA A 278 17.74 -16.28 11.21
C ALA A 278 19.12 -16.34 11.83
N GLN A 279 19.45 -15.31 12.61
CA GLN A 279 20.77 -15.12 13.20
C GLN A 279 21.12 -16.48 13.80
N ALA A 280 21.99 -17.22 13.10
CA ALA A 280 22.23 -18.61 13.43
C ALA A 280 22.65 -18.59 14.88
N GLN A 281 21.95 -19.36 15.72
CA GLN A 281 22.26 -19.49 17.13
C GLN A 281 23.76 -19.78 17.28
N LEU A 282 24.54 -18.74 17.55
CA LEU A 282 25.93 -18.85 17.97
C LEU A 282 25.89 -19.37 19.40
N GLY A 283 25.83 -20.69 19.55
CA GLY A 283 25.76 -21.31 20.86
C GLY A 283 25.56 -22.83 20.91
N ALA A 284 25.72 -23.58 19.82
CA ALA A 284 25.83 -25.03 19.95
C ALA A 284 27.28 -25.38 20.38
N PRO A 285 27.51 -25.92 21.59
CA PRO A 285 28.84 -26.41 21.95
C PRO A 285 29.21 -27.59 21.04
N PRO A 286 30.49 -27.76 20.66
CA PRO A 286 30.92 -28.96 19.96
C PRO A 286 30.65 -30.15 20.89
N GLY A 287 29.77 -31.06 20.43
CA GLY A 287 29.51 -32.32 21.12
C GLY A 287 30.81 -33.10 21.24
N GLY A 288 31.27 -33.26 22.49
CA GLY A 288 32.40 -34.10 22.84
C GLY A 288 31.95 -35.50 23.22
N SER A 289 32.83 -36.45 22.88
CA SER A 289 32.80 -37.92 23.02
C SER A 289 32.02 -38.67 21.93
#